data_AF-A0A7C8HEG1-F1
#
_entry.id   AF-A0A7C8HEG1-F1
#
_cell.length_a   1.000
_cell.length_b   1.000
_cell.length_c   1.000
_cell.angle_alpha   90.00
_cell.angle_beta   90.00
_cell.angle_gamma   90.00
#
_symmetry.space_group_name_H-M   'P 1'
#
loop_
_entity.id
_entity.type
_entity.pdbx_description
1 polymer ?
#
loop_
_entity_poly.entity_id
_entity_poly.type
_entity_poly.pdbx_seq_one_letter_code
_entity_poly.pdbx_strand_id
1 'polypeptide(L)'
;MKLIMYGAEICPGCVRAKAQLEKYPNIELDYRNITKNTALLKEFLAYRDHEEIFIPIKEKGKIGIPFFILEDGTKTFEIEEYLDIKSSDAESGVIACSIDGKGNC
;
A
#
# COMPACT_ATOMS: atom_id res chain seq x y z
N MET A 1 11.10 -8.33 -7.16
CA MET A 1 11.01 -6.87 -7.24
C MET A 1 11.34 -6.28 -5.88
N LYS A 2 12.28 -5.35 -5.79
CA LYS A 2 12.50 -4.58 -4.56
C LYS A 2 11.50 -3.44 -4.47
N LEU A 3 10.94 -3.26 -3.28
CA LEU A 3 9.96 -2.22 -2.98
C LEU A 3 10.28 -1.60 -1.64
N ILE A 4 10.54 -0.29 -1.62
CA ILE A 4 10.72 0.46 -0.38
C ILE A 4 9.38 1.04 0.02
N MET A 5 8.97 0.81 1.27
CA MET A 5 7.72 1.34 1.81
C MET A 5 8.01 2.21 3.03
N TYR A 6 7.72 3.51 2.93
CA TYR A 6 7.69 4.41 4.07
C TYR A 6 6.31 4.40 4.71
N GLY A 7 6.28 4.17 6.01
CA GLY A 7 5.03 4.15 6.76
C GLY A 7 5.26 4.30 8.26
N ALA A 8 4.17 4.14 9.01
CA ALA A 8 4.21 4.21 10.46
C ALA A 8 3.37 3.08 11.06
N GLU A 9 3.84 2.46 12.14
CA GLU A 9 3.10 1.39 12.83
C GLU A 9 1.82 1.92 13.51
N ILE A 10 1.78 3.21 13.83
CA ILE A 10 0.60 3.90 14.35
C ILE A 10 -0.46 4.19 13.27
N CYS A 11 -0.15 3.94 11.99
CA CYS A 11 -1.07 4.16 10.88
C CYS A 11 -1.70 2.83 10.46
N PRO A 12 -3.01 2.61 10.70
CA PRO A 12 -3.66 1.34 10.37
C PRO A 12 -3.64 1.05 8.86
N GLY A 13 -3.65 2.09 8.01
CA GLY A 13 -3.48 1.94 6.56
C GLY A 13 -2.11 1.38 6.17
N CYS A 14 -1.04 1.84 6.83
CA CYS A 14 0.31 1.32 6.60
C CYS A 14 0.43 -0.15 7.05
N VAL A 15 -0.17 -0.52 8.18
CA VAL A 15 -0.15 -1.91 8.66
C VAL A 15 -0.84 -2.85 7.67
N ARG A 16 -1.99 -2.43 7.12
CA ARG A 16 -2.72 -3.21 6.10
C ARG A 16 -1.91 -3.36 4.82
N ALA A 17 -1.36 -2.26 4.30
CA ALA A 17 -0.57 -2.28 3.08
C ALA A 17 0.68 -3.16 3.22
N LYS A 18 1.39 -3.07 4.36
CA LYS A 18 2.53 -3.94 4.68
C LYS A 18 2.12 -5.42 4.65
N ALA A 19 1.04 -5.77 5.36
CA ALA A 19 0.55 -7.15 5.42
C ALA A 19 0.07 -7.69 4.06
N GLN A 20 -0.42 -6.82 3.16
CA GLN A 20 -0.73 -7.20 1.79
C GLN A 20 0.54 -7.50 0.99
N LEU A 21 1.54 -6.63 1.07
CA LEU A 21 2.81 -6.80 0.36
C LEU A 21 3.59 -8.03 0.81
N GLU A 22 3.56 -8.35 2.11
CA GLU A 22 4.18 -9.56 2.67
C GLU A 22 3.57 -10.87 2.15
N LYS A 23 2.37 -10.83 1.55
CA LYS A 23 1.75 -12.02 0.93
C LYS A 23 2.34 -12.36 -0.44
N TYR A 24 3.04 -11.43 -1.07
CA TYR A 24 3.60 -11.64 -2.40
C TYR A 24 5.05 -12.14 -2.29
N PRO A 25 5.33 -13.42 -2.59
CA PRO A 25 6.68 -13.97 -2.46
C PRO A 25 7.68 -13.34 -3.45
N ASN A 26 7.17 -12.65 -4.48
CA ASN A 26 7.96 -12.04 -5.55
C ASN A 26 8.47 -10.63 -5.18
N ILE A 27 8.07 -10.12 -4.00
CA ILE A 27 8.34 -8.76 -3.54
C ILE A 27 9.25 -8.80 -2.32
N GLU A 28 10.39 -8.14 -2.45
CA GLU A 28 11.29 -7.89 -1.33
C GLU A 28 10.93 -6.51 -0.76
N LEU A 29 10.18 -6.52 0.35
CA LEU A 29 9.67 -5.31 1.01
C LEU A 29 10.70 -4.74 2.01
N ASP A 30 11.24 -3.57 1.71
CA ASP A 30 12.04 -2.77 2.65
C ASP A 30 11.12 -1.78 3.39
N TYR A 31 10.57 -2.23 4.52
CA TYR A 31 9.68 -1.40 5.33
C TYR A 31 10.45 -0.41 6.22
N ARG A 32 10.27 0.89 5.98
CA ARG A 32 10.87 1.99 6.72
C ARG A 32 9.85 2.69 7.60
N ASN A 33 9.90 2.39 8.90
CA ASN A 33 9.07 3.05 9.88
C ASN A 33 9.60 4.45 10.23
N ILE A 34 8.92 5.50 9.76
CA ILE A 34 9.29 6.90 10.00
C ILE A 34 9.14 7.34 11.47
N THR A 35 8.37 6.61 12.29
CA THR A 35 8.22 6.92 13.72
C THR A 35 9.26 6.25 14.60
N LYS A 36 10.07 5.33 14.05
CA LYS A 36 11.04 4.55 14.81
C LYS A 36 12.40 5.26 14.96
N ASN A 37 12.80 6.06 13.97
CA ASN A 37 14.08 6.76 13.98
C ASN A 37 13.99 8.08 13.19
N THR A 38 14.59 9.14 13.74
CA THR A 38 14.67 10.46 13.10
C THR A 38 15.46 10.45 11.79
N ALA A 39 16.40 9.52 11.60
CA ALA A 39 17.11 9.34 10.33
C ALA A 39 16.15 8.91 9.21
N LEU A 40 15.24 7.97 9.50
CA LEU A 40 14.21 7.52 8.55
C LEU A 40 13.18 8.62 8.27
N LEU A 41 12.81 9.37 9.31
CA LEU A 41 11.96 10.54 9.13
C LEU A 41 12.62 11.60 8.25
N LYS A 42 13.92 11.88 8.45
CA LYS A 42 14.68 12.84 7.64
C LYS A 42 14.75 12.41 6.17
N GLU A 43 15.02 11.13 5.91
CA GLU A 43 14.95 10.54 4.57
C GLU A 43 13.56 10.75 3.94
N PHE A 44 12.50 10.39 4.66
CA PHE A 44 11.12 10.58 4.18
C PHE A 44 10.79 12.06 3.91
N LEU A 45 11.21 12.97 4.78
CA LEU A 45 11.02 14.41 4.60
C LEU A 45 11.75 14.92 3.36
N ALA A 46 12.93 14.39 3.03
CA ALA A 46 13.62 14.77 1.80
C ALA A 46 12.78 14.48 0.55
N TYR A 47 12.02 13.38 0.52
CA TYR A 47 11.05 13.11 -0.54
C TYR A 47 9.82 14.01 -0.42
N ARG A 48 9.21 14.10 0.77
CA ARG A 48 7.98 14.88 0.98
C ARG A 48 8.14 16.37 0.64
N ASP A 49 9.28 16.96 0.94
CA ASP A 49 9.53 18.38 0.70
C ASP A 49 9.86 18.68 -0.76
N HIS A 50 10.60 17.81 -1.45
CA HIS A 50 11.11 18.08 -2.80
C HIS A 50 10.35 17.41 -3.94
N GLU A 51 9.67 16.29 -3.71
CA GLU A 51 8.98 15.56 -4.78
C GLU A 51 7.61 16.18 -5.09
N GLU A 52 7.34 16.39 -6.38
CA GLU A 52 6.10 17.01 -6.88
C GLU A 52 4.84 16.21 -6.51
N ILE A 53 4.95 14.89 -6.42
CA ILE A 53 3.83 14.00 -6.06
C ILE A 53 3.26 14.32 -4.66
N PHE A 54 4.06 14.96 -3.79
CA PHE A 54 3.61 15.36 -2.45
C PHE A 54 2.95 16.73 -2.41
N ILE A 55 3.02 17.55 -3.46
CA ILE A 55 2.37 18.88 -3.50
C ILE A 55 0.87 18.78 -3.15
N PRO A 56 0.04 17.99 -3.87
CA PRO A 56 -1.39 17.90 -3.57
C PRO A 56 -1.69 17.24 -2.22
N ILE A 57 -0.76 16.43 -1.70
CA ILE A 57 -0.89 15.78 -0.39
C ILE A 57 -0.65 16.78 0.73
N LYS A 58 0.37 17.63 0.59
CA LYS A 58 0.70 18.72 1.51
C LYS A 58 -0.40 19.77 1.54
N GLU A 59 -0.94 20.15 0.38
CA GLU A 59 -2.08 21.09 0.29
C GLU A 59 -3.32 20.58 1.04
N LYS A 60 -3.54 19.26 1.06
CA LYS A 60 -4.62 18.61 1.83
C LYS A 60 -4.30 18.43 3.32
N GLY A 61 -3.16 18.94 3.81
CA GLY A 61 -2.72 18.79 5.20
C GLY A 61 -2.37 17.35 5.59
N LYS A 62 -2.13 16.47 4.62
CA LYS A 62 -1.82 15.06 4.87
C LYS A 62 -0.31 14.83 4.98
N ILE A 63 0.06 13.73 5.63
CA ILE A 63 1.45 13.31 5.80
C ILE A 63 2.00 12.70 4.50
N GLY A 64 1.19 11.93 3.78
CA GLY A 64 1.62 11.18 2.59
C GLY A 64 2.22 9.83 2.92
N ILE A 65 1.55 9.05 3.76
CA ILE A 65 1.88 7.64 4.03
C ILE A 65 0.63 6.77 3.83
N PRO A 66 0.76 5.53 3.34
CA PRO A 66 2.01 4.87 2.93
C PRO A 66 2.59 5.43 1.62
N PHE A 67 3.92 5.49 1.52
CA PHE A 67 4.64 5.95 0.34
C PHE A 67 5.58 4.86 -0.16
N PHE A 68 5.56 4.60 -1.46
CA PHE A 68 6.23 3.48 -2.08
C PHE A 68 7.23 3.94 -3.13
N ILE A 69 8.39 3.28 -3.17
CA ILE A 69 9.41 3.46 -4.18
C ILE A 69 9.73 2.10 -4.79
N LEU A 70 9.45 1.96 -6.08
CA LEU A 70 9.75 0.75 -6.86
C LEU A 70 11.23 0.69 -7.22
N GLU A 71 11.70 -0.49 -7.63
CA GLU A 71 13.08 -0.73 -8.07
C GLU A 71 13.52 0.19 -9.23
N ASP A 72 12.60 0.53 -10.14
CA ASP A 72 12.83 1.46 -11.26
C ASP A 72 12.90 2.94 -10.83
N GLY A 73 12.76 3.24 -9.54
CA GLY A 73 12.74 4.61 -9.01
C GLY A 73 11.38 5.30 -9.10
N THR A 74 10.36 4.61 -9.63
CA THR A 74 8.98 5.08 -9.63
C THR A 74 8.47 5.27 -8.21
N LYS A 75 7.87 6.42 -7.94
CA LYS A 75 7.33 6.80 -6.63
C LYS A 75 5.82 6.86 -6.71
N THR A 76 5.13 6.20 -5.79
CA THR A 76 3.67 6.13 -5.76
C THR A 76 3.14 6.08 -4.33
N PHE A 77 1.88 6.48 -4.13
CA PHE A 77 1.14 6.25 -2.89
C PHE A 77 0.20 5.05 -2.97
N GLU A 78 -0.08 4.57 -4.18
CA GLU A 78 -0.91 3.41 -4.45
C GLU A 78 -0.05 2.38 -5.19
N ILE A 79 0.24 1.28 -4.50
CA ILE A 79 1.03 0.18 -5.05
C ILE A 79 0.14 -0.83 -5.78
N GLU A 80 -1.16 -0.82 -5.54
CA GLU A 80 -2.16 -1.71 -6.13
C GLU A 80 -2.23 -1.63 -7.66
N GLU A 81 -1.92 -0.48 -8.25
CA GLU A 81 -1.88 -0.30 -9.71
C GLU A 81 -0.60 -0.86 -10.36
N TYR A 82 0.47 -1.03 -9.58
CA TYR A 82 1.77 -1.52 -10.05
C TYR A 82 2.00 -2.99 -9.76
N LEU A 83 1.30 -3.49 -8.74
CA LEU A 83 1.08 -4.90 -8.59
C LEU A 83 0.05 -5.23 -9.67
N ASP A 84 0.47 -5.81 -10.80
CA ASP A 84 -0.45 -6.52 -11.70
C ASP A 84 -1.01 -7.71 -10.92
N ILE A 85 -1.86 -7.43 -9.94
CA ILE A 85 -2.71 -8.39 -9.27
C ILE A 85 -3.78 -8.67 -10.30
N LYS A 86 -3.40 -9.47 -11.30
CA LYS A 86 -4.38 -10.35 -11.94
C LYS A 86 -5.12 -10.99 -10.79
N SER A 87 -6.39 -10.63 -10.70
CA SER A 87 -7.41 -11.31 -9.93
C SER A 87 -7.45 -12.77 -10.39
N SER A 88 -6.49 -13.56 -9.93
CA SER A 88 -6.37 -14.99 -10.21
C SER A 88 -5.58 -15.63 -9.07
N ASP A 89 -6.14 -15.53 -7.86
CA ASP A 89 -6.40 -16.71 -7.04
C ASP A 89 -7.56 -16.36 -6.08
N ALA A 90 -8.69 -17.00 -6.35
CA ALA A 90 -9.98 -16.80 -5.70
C ALA A 90 -10.04 -17.50 -4.34
N GLU A 91 -10.75 -16.90 -3.38
CA GLU A 91 -11.94 -17.53 -2.79
C GLU A 91 -12.77 -16.50 -2.01
N SER A 92 -13.69 -15.85 -2.71
CA SER A 92 -15.04 -15.66 -2.18
C SER A 92 -15.97 -16.38 -3.13
N GLY A 93 -16.12 -17.69 -2.88
CA GLY A 93 -17.21 -18.46 -3.41
C GLY A 93 -18.52 -17.94 -2.84
N VAL A 94 -19.05 -16.86 -3.41
CA VAL A 94 -20.50 -16.63 -3.35
C VAL A 94 -21.11 -17.61 -4.33
N ILE A 95 -21.35 -18.83 -3.86
CA ILE A 95 -22.19 -19.77 -4.58
C ILE A 95 -23.60 -19.23 -4.48
N ALA A 96 -24.05 -18.53 -5.53
CA ALA A 96 -25.46 -18.46 -5.83
C ALA A 96 -25.91 -19.88 -6.21
N CYS A 97 -26.54 -20.58 -5.27
CA CYS A 97 -27.40 -21.72 -5.55
C CYS A 97 -28.63 -21.62 -4.65
N SER A 98 -29.64 -20.90 -5.14
CA SER A 98 -31.03 -21.25 -4.84
C SER A 98 -31.27 -22.67 -5.32
N ILE A 99 -31.42 -23.60 -4.38
CA ILE A 99 -32.09 -24.88 -4.61
C ILE A 99 -33.03 -25.08 -3.41
N ASP A 100 -34.27 -24.61 -3.60
CA ASP A 100 -35.53 -24.97 -2.95
C ASP A 100 -35.64 -24.93 -1.40
N GLY A 101 -36.62 -24.24 -0.79
CA GLY A 101 -37.87 -23.76 -1.36
C GLY A 101 -38.65 -22.87 -0.39
N LYS A 102 -39.41 -21.93 -0.98
CA LYS A 102 -40.06 -20.73 -0.41
C LYS A 102 -39.11 -19.53 -0.30
N GLY A 103 -39.30 -18.43 -1.01
CA GLY A 103 -40.40 -18.01 -1.84
C GLY A 103 -40.28 -16.52 -2.13
N ASN A 104 -40.88 -16.14 -3.25
CA ASN A 104 -41.21 -14.79 -3.70
C ASN A 104 -40.07 -13.95 -4.30
N CYS A 105 -39.85 -14.20 -5.59
CA CYS A 105 -39.30 -13.23 -6.54
C CYS A 105 -40.08 -11.92 -6.53
#